data_AF-A0A4R9LP93-F1
#
_entry.id   AF-A0A4R9LP93-F1
#
_cell.length_a   1.000
_cell.length_b   1.000
_cell.length_c   1.000
_cell.angle_alpha   90.00
_cell.angle_beta   90.00
_cell.angle_gamma   90.00
#
_symmetry.space_group_name_H-M   'P 1'
#
loop_
_entity.id
_entity.type
_entity.pdbx_description
1 polymer ?
#
loop_
_entity_poly.entity_id
_entity_poly.type
_entity_poly.pdbx_seq_one_letter_code
_entity_poly.pdbx_strand_id
1 'polypeptide(L)'
;MKSYYEGDNPVFATFLITEKNPTEWAIAMTWLLPFQILHALVFVFFLILIWDWFAAQNFTKRFLTVFWLKGLVGGIASIGPSPGNLEGFLFFLSSVTTSIHLLVAFEVLLQSALTAFVFVFWTKNFKTDSP
;
A
#
# COMPACT_ATOMS: atom_id res chain seq x y z
N MET A 1 -20.04 -1.22 1.15
CA MET A 1 -18.85 -0.44 1.55
C MET A 1 -19.14 0.48 2.72
N LYS A 2 -20.12 1.37 2.66
CA LYS A 2 -20.44 2.29 3.77
C LYS A 2 -20.72 1.58 5.09
N SER A 3 -21.45 0.45 5.07
CA SER A 3 -21.70 -0.37 6.27
C SER A 3 -20.45 -0.92 6.96
N TYR A 4 -19.33 -0.99 6.25
CA TYR A 4 -18.07 -1.56 6.73
C TYR A 4 -17.23 -0.53 7.52
N TYR A 5 -17.36 0.75 7.16
CA TYR A 5 -16.69 1.89 7.81
C TYR A 5 -17.63 2.73 8.70
N GLU A 6 -18.92 2.74 8.39
CA GLU A 6 -19.96 3.61 8.98
C GLU A 6 -21.24 2.85 9.42
N GLY A 7 -21.33 1.53 9.25
CA GLY A 7 -22.55 0.76 9.58
C GLY A 7 -22.84 0.64 11.07
N ASP A 8 -23.96 -0.01 11.43
CA ASP A 8 -24.38 -0.16 12.83
C ASP A 8 -23.31 -0.87 13.70
N ASN A 9 -22.51 -1.75 13.09
CA ASN A 9 -21.40 -2.45 13.73
C ASN A 9 -20.17 -2.48 12.81
N PRO A 10 -19.43 -1.36 12.64
CA PRO A 10 -18.31 -1.29 11.73
C PRO A 10 -17.13 -2.00 12.38
N VAL A 11 -16.75 -3.12 11.78
CA VAL A 11 -15.68 -4.01 12.28
C VAL A 11 -14.36 -3.27 12.49
N PHE A 12 -14.14 -2.19 11.74
CA PHE A 12 -12.94 -1.36 11.86
C PHE A 12 -12.95 -0.34 12.99
N ALA A 13 -14.11 0.05 13.54
CA ALA A 13 -14.14 1.03 14.62
C ALA A 13 -13.43 0.53 15.90
N THR A 14 -13.20 -0.78 16.01
CA THR A 14 -12.44 -1.39 17.10
C THR A 14 -10.91 -1.28 16.92
N PHE A 15 -10.43 -1.08 15.69
CA PHE A 15 -9.00 -1.20 15.35
C PHE A 15 -8.44 0.01 14.59
N LEU A 16 -9.31 0.83 14.00
CA LEU A 16 -8.97 2.01 13.22
C LEU A 16 -9.71 3.21 13.77
N ILE A 17 -9.06 4.36 13.69
CA ILE A 17 -9.73 5.63 13.82
C ILE A 17 -10.71 5.74 12.64
N THR A 18 -11.99 5.92 12.96
CA THR A 18 -13.08 6.01 11.97
C THR A 18 -13.85 7.32 12.17
N GLU A 19 -14.68 7.68 11.20
CA GLU A 19 -15.57 8.85 11.28
C GLU A 19 -16.50 8.84 12.50
N LYS A 20 -16.69 7.68 13.15
CA LYS A 20 -17.42 7.57 14.43
C LYS A 20 -16.73 8.24 15.62
N ASN A 21 -15.42 8.49 15.54
CA ASN A 21 -14.63 9.25 16.52
C ASN A 21 -14.13 10.55 15.85
N PRO A 22 -14.95 11.62 15.78
CA PRO A 22 -14.69 12.76 14.92
C PRO A 22 -13.36 13.49 15.21
N THR A 23 -13.01 13.59 16.50
CA THR A 23 -11.78 14.26 16.94
C THR A 23 -10.52 13.51 16.49
N GLU A 24 -10.46 12.21 16.73
CA GLU A 24 -9.32 11.38 16.33
C GLU A 24 -9.23 11.28 14.81
N TRP A 25 -10.38 11.16 14.14
CA TRP A 25 -10.45 11.10 12.68
C TRP A 25 -9.93 12.38 12.03
N ALA A 26 -10.32 13.54 12.53
CA ALA A 26 -9.81 14.82 12.04
C ALA A 26 -8.29 14.94 12.18
N ILE A 27 -7.72 14.45 13.28
CA ILE A 27 -6.26 14.39 13.48
C ILE A 27 -5.63 13.44 12.47
N ALA A 28 -6.13 12.21 12.33
CA ALA A 28 -5.62 11.24 11.37
C ALA A 28 -5.65 11.78 9.93
N MET A 29 -6.76 12.41 9.54
CA MET A 29 -6.90 13.02 8.22
C MET A 29 -5.97 14.21 8.00
N THR A 30 -5.66 14.99 9.03
CA THR A 30 -4.68 16.09 8.96
C THR A 30 -3.27 15.55 8.68
N TRP A 31 -2.91 14.42 9.29
CA TRP A 31 -1.59 13.80 9.15
C TRP A 31 -1.46 12.86 7.94
N LEU A 32 -2.59 12.45 7.35
CA LEU A 32 -2.61 11.50 6.24
C LEU A 32 -1.69 11.93 5.09
N LEU A 33 -1.87 13.14 4.57
CA LEU A 33 -1.05 13.65 3.46
C LEU A 33 0.44 13.76 3.83
N PRO A 34 0.82 14.36 4.98
CA PRO A 34 2.21 14.33 5.45
C PRO A 34 2.85 12.94 5.48
N PHE A 35 2.15 11.93 6.02
CA PHE A 35 2.67 10.56 6.04
C PHE A 35 2.78 9.94 4.64
N GLN A 36 1.86 10.25 3.73
CA GLN A 36 1.98 9.80 2.33
C GLN A 36 3.18 10.43 1.63
N ILE A 37 3.48 11.71 1.89
CA ILE A 37 4.69 12.37 1.37
C ILE A 37 5.94 11.70 1.93
N LEU A 38 6.00 11.45 3.25
CA LEU A 38 7.12 10.76 3.87
C LEU A 38 7.34 9.37 3.26
N HIS A 39 6.26 8.61 3.09
CA HIS A 39 6.30 7.29 2.46
C HIS A 39 6.82 7.35 1.02
N ALA A 40 6.37 8.34 0.23
CA ALA A 40 6.87 8.55 -1.13
C ALA A 40 8.37 8.89 -1.14
N LEU A 41 8.85 9.74 -0.23
CA LEU A 41 10.26 10.10 -0.12
C LEU A 41 11.14 8.90 0.20
N VAL A 42 10.73 8.07 1.17
CA VAL A 42 11.45 6.84 1.53
C VAL A 42 11.51 5.88 0.34
N PHE A 43 10.40 5.72 -0.38
CA PHE A 43 10.34 4.85 -1.55
C PHE A 43 11.24 5.35 -2.69
N VAL A 44 11.22 6.65 -2.99
CA VAL A 44 12.09 7.27 -4.00
C VAL A 44 13.56 7.14 -3.60
N PHE A 45 13.90 7.36 -2.33
CA PHE A 45 15.28 7.20 -1.85
C PHE A 45 15.81 5.78 -2.08
N PHE A 46 15.00 4.77 -1.76
CA PHE A 46 15.36 3.38 -2.04
C PHE A 46 15.55 3.12 -3.54
N LEU A 47 14.65 3.64 -4.39
CA LEU A 47 14.77 3.49 -5.84
C LEU A 47 16.01 4.15 -6.43
N ILE A 48 16.41 5.31 -5.90
CA ILE A 48 17.65 6.00 -6.31
C ILE A 48 18.86 5.10 -6.05
N LEU A 49 18.91 4.41 -4.90
CA LEU A 49 20.04 3.52 -4.55
C LEU A 49 20.21 2.35 -5.52
N ILE A 50 19.13 1.90 -6.16
CA ILE A 50 19.15 0.77 -7.10
C ILE A 50 18.91 1.20 -8.55
N TRP A 51 18.95 2.51 -8.83
CA TRP A 51 18.44 3.06 -10.07
C TRP A 51 19.18 2.54 -11.31
N ASP A 52 20.51 2.51 -11.28
CA ASP A 52 21.31 2.09 -12.44
C ASP A 52 20.98 0.66 -12.86
N TRP A 53 20.91 -0.25 -11.88
CA TRP A 53 20.49 -1.62 -12.13
C TRP A 53 19.05 -1.70 -12.63
N PHE A 54 18.14 -0.94 -12.01
CA PHE A 54 16.71 -0.94 -12.32
C PHE A 54 16.44 -0.40 -13.73
N ALA A 55 17.10 0.69 -14.13
CA ALA A 55 16.96 1.33 -15.43
C ALA A 55 17.49 0.47 -16.57
N ALA A 56 18.52 -0.34 -16.33
CA ALA A 56 19.04 -1.31 -17.29
C ALA A 56 18.09 -2.50 -17.57
N GLN A 57 17.04 -2.69 -16.76
CA GLN A 57 16.10 -3.78 -16.94
C GLN A 57 15.01 -3.46 -17.98
N ASN A 58 14.46 -4.52 -18.59
CA ASN A 58 13.30 -4.40 -19.45
C ASN A 58 12.03 -4.02 -18.67
N PHE A 59 10.98 -3.60 -19.39
CA PHE A 59 9.71 -3.13 -18.82
C PHE A 59 9.12 -4.15 -17.82
N THR A 60 9.05 -5.42 -18.20
CA THR A 60 8.45 -6.47 -17.36
C THR A 60 9.17 -6.62 -16.03
N LYS A 61 10.49 -6.64 -16.02
CA LYS A 61 11.28 -6.73 -14.79
C LYS A 61 11.09 -5.49 -13.92
N ARG A 62 11.13 -4.29 -14.51
CA ARG A 62 10.88 -3.03 -13.79
C ARG A 62 9.50 -3.02 -13.16
N PHE A 63 8.49 -3.46 -13.91
CA PHE A 63 7.11 -3.56 -13.46
C PHE A 63 7.01 -4.53 -12.28
N LEU A 64 7.52 -5.75 -12.43
CA LEU A 64 7.45 -6.77 -11.38
C LEU A 64 8.19 -6.34 -10.12
N THR A 65 9.35 -5.69 -10.24
CA THR A 65 10.10 -5.16 -9.09
C THR A 65 9.25 -4.17 -8.30
N VAL A 66 8.66 -3.16 -8.95
CA VAL A 66 7.83 -2.15 -8.27
C VAL A 66 6.53 -2.77 -7.74
N PHE A 67 5.91 -3.65 -8.51
CA PHE A 67 4.71 -4.37 -8.12
C PHE A 67 4.92 -5.18 -6.84
N TRP A 68 6.00 -5.96 -6.77
CA TRP A 68 6.28 -6.79 -5.60
C TRP A 68 6.75 -5.97 -4.40
N LEU A 69 7.57 -4.94 -4.61
CA LEU A 69 7.96 -4.03 -3.53
C LEU A 69 6.73 -3.35 -2.90
N LYS A 70 5.80 -2.86 -3.73
CA LYS A 70 4.59 -2.19 -3.25
C LYS A 70 3.58 -3.18 -2.64
N GLY A 71 3.34 -4.30 -3.31
CA GLY A 71 2.25 -5.22 -2.98
C GLY A 71 2.60 -6.26 -1.93
N LEU A 72 3.76 -6.92 -2.06
CA LEU A 72 4.19 -7.90 -1.05
C LEU A 72 4.77 -7.19 0.17
N VAL A 73 5.82 -6.39 0.00
CA VAL A 73 6.53 -5.81 1.15
C VAL A 73 5.71 -4.70 1.80
N GLY A 74 5.17 -3.79 0.99
CA GLY A 74 4.36 -2.66 1.48
C GLY A 74 2.92 -3.00 1.84
N GLY A 75 2.47 -4.23 1.59
CA GLY A 75 1.07 -4.63 1.75
C GLY A 75 0.92 -5.97 2.47
N ILE A 76 1.06 -7.09 1.74
CA ILE A 76 0.75 -8.43 2.26
C ILE A 76 1.64 -8.83 3.46
N ALA A 77 2.93 -8.49 3.41
CA ALA A 77 3.91 -8.80 4.44
C ALA A 77 4.24 -7.59 5.33
N SER A 78 3.40 -6.55 5.32
CA SER A 78 3.63 -5.37 6.14
C SER A 78 3.45 -5.70 7.63
N ILE A 79 4.29 -5.09 8.47
CA ILE A 79 4.13 -5.14 9.93
C ILE A 79 2.95 -4.27 10.33
N GLY A 80 2.16 -4.71 11.31
CA GLY A 80 0.91 -4.09 11.73
C GLY A 80 -0.29 -4.90 11.22
N PRO A 81 -1.09 -5.50 12.11
CA PRO A 81 -2.27 -6.26 11.70
C PRO A 81 -3.26 -5.38 10.90
N SER A 82 -3.54 -5.75 9.65
CA SER A 82 -4.53 -5.08 8.81
C SER A 82 -5.22 -6.09 7.89
N PRO A 83 -6.46 -5.84 7.42
CA PRO A 83 -7.10 -6.77 6.51
C PRO A 83 -6.32 -6.95 5.23
N GLY A 84 -6.26 -8.19 4.78
CA GLY A 84 -5.52 -8.58 3.59
C GLY A 84 -4.00 -8.73 3.75
N ASN A 85 -3.43 -8.45 4.93
CA ASN A 85 -2.04 -8.78 5.23
C ASN A 85 -1.92 -10.01 6.17
N LEU A 86 -0.72 -10.59 6.22
CA LEU A 86 -0.43 -11.82 6.97
C LEU A 86 -0.68 -11.67 8.48
N GLU A 87 -0.28 -10.53 9.05
CA GLU A 87 -0.51 -10.26 10.48
C GLU A 87 -2.00 -10.12 10.80
N GLY A 88 -2.77 -9.49 9.92
CA GLY A 88 -4.22 -9.41 10.06
C GLY A 88 -4.85 -10.79 10.06
N PHE A 89 -4.44 -11.69 9.15
CA PHE A 89 -4.93 -13.07 9.14
C PHE A 89 -4.65 -13.81 10.44
N LEU A 90 -3.55 -13.49 11.13
CA LEU A 90 -3.15 -14.13 12.38
C LEU A 90 -3.84 -13.51 13.61
N PHE A 91 -3.97 -12.19 13.66
CA PHE A 91 -4.31 -11.46 14.88
C PHE A 91 -5.73 -10.89 14.91
N PHE A 92 -6.47 -10.87 13.80
CA PHE A 92 -7.82 -10.32 13.79
C PHE A 92 -8.88 -11.29 14.36
N LEU A 93 -9.93 -10.70 14.92
CA LEU A 93 -11.09 -11.45 15.40
C LEU A 93 -11.80 -12.15 14.24
N SER A 94 -12.49 -13.25 14.52
CA SER A 94 -13.25 -14.04 13.54
C SER A 94 -14.37 -13.28 12.82
N SER A 95 -14.75 -12.10 13.32
CA SER A 95 -15.67 -11.17 12.64
C SER A 95 -15.09 -10.59 11.34
N VAL A 96 -13.76 -10.51 11.22
CA VAL A 96 -13.09 -10.20 9.96
C VAL A 96 -12.90 -11.52 9.20
N THR A 97 -13.89 -11.85 8.38
CA THR A 97 -13.88 -13.13 7.66
C THR A 97 -12.74 -13.20 6.65
N THR A 98 -12.33 -14.43 6.30
CA THR A 98 -11.37 -14.71 5.22
C THR A 98 -11.71 -13.98 3.92
N SER A 99 -12.99 -13.86 3.58
CA SER A 99 -13.44 -13.16 2.37
C SER A 99 -13.05 -11.68 2.37
N ILE A 100 -13.05 -11.03 3.54
CA ILE A 100 -12.62 -9.64 3.67
C ILE A 100 -11.12 -9.52 3.49
N HIS A 101 -10.34 -10.43 4.10
CA HIS A 101 -8.90 -10.43 3.88
C HIS A 101 -8.54 -10.64 2.40
N LEU A 102 -9.19 -11.60 1.73
CA LEU A 102 -8.94 -11.86 0.31
C LEU A 102 -9.31 -10.67 -0.57
N LEU A 103 -10.42 -10.00 -0.27
CA LEU A 103 -10.84 -8.80 -0.99
C LEU A 103 -9.79 -7.68 -0.85
N VAL A 104 -9.37 -7.37 0.38
CA VAL A 104 -8.40 -6.28 0.62
C VAL A 104 -7.02 -6.65 0.07
N ALA A 105 -6.59 -7.91 0.17
CA ALA A 105 -5.36 -8.38 -0.45
C ALA A 105 -5.39 -8.19 -1.98
N PHE A 106 -6.54 -8.48 -2.61
CA PHE A 106 -6.73 -8.25 -4.04
C PHE A 106 -6.67 -6.76 -4.40
N GLU A 107 -7.30 -5.89 -3.61
CA GLU A 107 -7.20 -4.44 -3.79
C GLU A 107 -5.76 -3.93 -3.70
N VAL A 108 -4.98 -4.42 -2.73
CA VAL A 108 -3.55 -4.10 -2.58
C VAL A 108 -2.77 -4.52 -3.83
N LEU A 109 -3.04 -5.70 -4.38
CA LEU A 109 -2.40 -6.15 -5.62
C LEU A 109 -2.79 -5.27 -6.82
N LEU A 110 -4.07 -4.89 -6.95
CA LEU A 110 -4.52 -3.98 -8.01
C LEU A 110 -3.87 -2.60 -7.92
N GLN A 111 -3.81 -2.02 -6.72
CA GLN A 111 -3.13 -0.74 -6.48
C GLN A 111 -1.65 -0.83 -6.80
N SER A 112 -1.01 -1.96 -6.49
CA SER A 112 0.40 -2.22 -6.78
C SER A 112 0.65 -2.33 -8.27
N ALA A 113 -0.24 -3.00 -9.01
CA ALA A 113 -0.15 -3.12 -10.47
C ALA A 113 -0.30 -1.76 -11.15
N LEU A 114 -1.30 -0.97 -10.74
CA LEU A 114 -1.51 0.37 -11.27
C LEU A 114 -0.30 1.27 -10.98
N THR A 115 0.20 1.26 -9.74
CA THR A 115 1.38 2.04 -9.33
C THR A 115 2.61 1.65 -10.16
N ALA A 116 2.89 0.36 -10.29
CA ALA A 116 4.01 -0.15 -11.08
C ALA A 116 3.88 0.22 -12.55
N PHE A 117 2.69 0.12 -13.13
CA PHE A 117 2.44 0.50 -14.51
C PHE A 117 2.73 1.98 -14.74
N VAL A 118 2.13 2.87 -13.94
CA VAL A 118 2.31 4.32 -14.05
C VAL A 118 3.78 4.70 -13.88
N PHE A 119 4.42 4.16 -12.84
CA PHE A 119 5.82 4.45 -12.54
C PHE A 119 6.75 4.04 -13.69
N VAL A 120 6.66 2.80 -14.16
CA VAL A 120 7.54 2.29 -15.23
C VAL A 120 7.24 2.98 -16.56
N PHE A 121 5.96 3.25 -16.84
CA PHE A 121 5.56 3.97 -18.04
C PHE A 121 6.16 5.39 -18.11
N TRP A 122 6.12 6.14 -17.00
CA TRP A 122 6.71 7.49 -16.94
C TRP A 122 8.23 7.47 -16.98
N THR A 123 8.85 6.46 -16.37
CA THR A 123 10.31 6.36 -16.27
C THR A 123 10.96 5.63 -17.46
N LYS A 124 10.18 5.21 -18.47
CA LYS A 124 10.68 4.38 -19.59
C LYS A 124 11.78 5.05 -20.42
N ASN A 125 11.78 6.39 -20.47
CA ASN A 125 12.70 7.19 -21.27
C ASN A 125 13.85 7.80 -20.46
N PHE A 126 13.91 7.55 -19.15
CA PHE A 126 14.98 8.09 -18.32
C PHE A 126 16.24 7.30 -18.64
N LYS A 127 17.13 7.93 -19.42
CA LYS A 127 18.45 7.37 -19.70
C LYS A 127 19.31 7.50 -18.46
N THR A 128 20.13 6.50 -18.21
CA THR A 128 21.34 6.67 -17.40
C THR A 128 22.32 7.46 -18.24
N ASP A 129 22.56 8.72 -17.88
CA ASP A 129 23.79 9.40 -18.30
C ASP A 129 24.92 8.71 -17.53
N SER A 130 25.37 7.56 -18.06
CA SER A 130 26.59 6.92 -17.57
C SER A 130 27.77 7.82 -17.96
N PRO A 131 28.65 8.20 -17.02
CA PRO A 131 29.95 8.77 -17.38
C PRO A 131 30.81 7.77 -18.16
#